data_AF-A0AAX2SQT3-F1
#
_entry.id   AF-A0AAX2SQT3-F1
#
_cell.length_a   1.000
_cell.length_b   1.000
_cell.length_c   1.000
_cell.angle_alpha   90.00
_cell.angle_beta   90.00
_cell.angle_gamma   90.00
#
_symmetry.space_group_name_H-M   'P 1'
#
loop_
_entity.id
_entity.type
_entity.pdbx_description
1 polymer ?
#
loop_
_entity_poly.entity_id
_entity_poly.type
_entity_poly.pdbx_seq_one_letter_code
_entity_poly.pdbx_strand_id
1 'polypeptide(L)'
;MKKKAVWITLIVLCVLFVIQIPFNFHHNAYYYATHIKQKKDRYPFVTLLDSNYLPASYVPGYNVENDDKRGSYTVSINKKRIHTEQDIVELNGAHIRYSKDYNDPNYYLNNLASFSFFRKWGN
;
A
#
# COMPACT_ATOMS: atom_id res chain seq x y z
N MET A 1 37.74 -31.09 -11.13
CA MET A 1 37.06 -29.97 -11.83
C MET A 1 35.54 -30.07 -11.79
N LYS A 2 34.93 -31.25 -12.07
CA LYS A 2 33.46 -31.44 -12.10
C LYS A 2 32.72 -31.04 -10.81
N LYS A 3 33.23 -31.39 -9.62
CA LYS A 3 32.58 -31.02 -8.34
C LYS A 3 32.50 -29.51 -8.11
N LYS A 4 33.55 -28.76 -8.47
CA LYS A 4 33.56 -27.29 -8.34
C LYS A 4 32.55 -26.63 -9.28
N ALA A 5 32.45 -27.12 -10.52
CA ALA A 5 31.47 -26.65 -11.49
C ALA A 5 30.03 -26.90 -10.99
N VAL A 6 29.73 -28.07 -10.43
CA VAL A 6 28.41 -28.38 -9.84
C VAL A 6 28.05 -27.41 -8.72
N TRP A 7 28.98 -27.13 -7.78
CA TRP A 7 28.74 -26.18 -6.70
C TRP A 7 28.49 -24.75 -7.20
N ILE A 8 29.25 -24.29 -8.20
CA ILE A 8 29.05 -22.98 -8.82
C ILE A 8 27.66 -22.90 -9.47
N THR A 9 27.25 -23.92 -10.23
CA THR A 9 25.91 -23.97 -10.83
C THR A 9 24.80 -23.93 -9.78
N LEU A 10 24.97 -24.64 -8.67
CA LEU A 10 24.00 -24.68 -7.57
C LEU A 10 23.87 -23.30 -6.89
N ILE A 11 24.99 -22.61 -6.68
CA ILE A 11 25.00 -21.24 -6.13
C ILE A 11 24.28 -20.28 -7.09
N VAL A 12 24.59 -20.34 -8.39
CA VAL A 12 23.94 -19.48 -9.39
C VAL A 12 22.44 -19.72 -9.43
N LEU A 13 22.00 -20.98 -9.42
CA LEU A 13 20.57 -21.31 -9.36
C LEU A 13 19.91 -20.78 -8.09
N CYS A 14 20.53 -20.98 -6.91
CA CYS A 14 20.01 -20.41 -5.67
C CYS A 14 19.85 -18.89 -5.74
N VAL A 15 20.84 -18.17 -6.27
CA VAL A 15 20.78 -16.71 -6.42
C VAL A 15 19.63 -16.31 -7.37
N LEU A 16 19.48 -16.99 -8.51
CA LEU A 16 18.39 -16.72 -9.44
C LEU A 16 17.01 -16.95 -8.80
N PHE A 17 16.84 -18.03 -8.05
CA PHE A 17 15.59 -18.29 -7.32
C PHE A 17 15.31 -17.23 -6.25
N VAL A 18 16.32 -16.84 -5.45
CA VAL A 18 16.14 -15.83 -4.41
C VAL A 18 15.79 -14.46 -5.01
N ILE A 19 16.39 -14.09 -6.14
CA ILE A 19 16.08 -12.83 -6.82
C ILE A 19 14.65 -12.82 -7.38
N GLN A 20 14.13 -13.94 -7.86
CA GLN A 20 12.76 -14.00 -8.42
C GLN A 20 11.67 -13.80 -7.38
N ILE A 21 11.91 -14.16 -6.11
CA ILE A 21 10.93 -14.05 -5.02
C ILE A 21 10.38 -12.62 -4.88
N PRO A 22 11.19 -11.55 -4.68
CA PRO A 22 10.68 -10.20 -4.54
C PRO A 22 9.98 -9.70 -5.82
N PHE A 23 10.46 -10.04 -7.01
CA PHE A 23 9.77 -9.67 -8.27
C PHE A 23 8.39 -10.31 -8.38
N ASN A 24 8.27 -11.59 -8.00
CA ASN A 24 7.00 -12.29 -7.99
C ASN A 24 6.01 -11.68 -6.97
N PHE A 25 6.50 -11.31 -5.77
CA PHE A 25 5.69 -10.61 -4.79
C PHE A 25 5.24 -9.23 -5.26
N HIS A 26 6.11 -8.47 -5.92
CA HIS A 26 5.77 -7.17 -6.46
C HIS A 26 4.73 -7.27 -7.58
N HIS A 27 4.93 -8.15 -8.56
CA HIS A 27 4.01 -8.30 -9.70
C HIS A 27 2.63 -8.86 -9.30
N ASN A 28 2.59 -9.73 -8.28
CA ASN A 28 1.35 -10.30 -7.76
C ASN A 28 0.91 -9.65 -6.44
N ALA A 29 1.39 -8.44 -6.13
CA ALA A 29 1.11 -7.77 -4.86
C ALA A 29 -0.40 -7.60 -4.65
N TYR A 30 -1.14 -7.27 -5.71
CA TYR A 30 -2.59 -7.24 -5.70
C TYR A 30 -3.20 -8.58 -5.27
N TYR A 31 -2.79 -9.69 -5.90
CA TYR A 31 -3.31 -11.02 -5.58
C TYR A 31 -3.06 -11.40 -4.11
N TYR A 32 -1.85 -11.13 -3.61
CA TYR A 32 -1.51 -11.44 -2.22
C TYR A 32 -2.23 -10.53 -1.21
N ALA A 33 -2.46 -9.26 -1.55
CA ALA A 33 -3.25 -8.34 -0.72
C ALA A 33 -4.74 -8.72 -0.65
N THR A 34 -5.25 -9.42 -1.66
CA THR A 34 -6.69 -9.70 -1.84
C THR A 34 -7.11 -11.12 -1.48
N HIS A 35 -6.27 -12.12 -1.75
CA HIS A 35 -6.65 -13.54 -1.66
C HIS A 35 -6.07 -14.26 -0.43
N ILE A 36 -5.17 -13.63 0.32
CA ILE A 36 -4.67 -14.17 1.58
C ILE A 36 -5.65 -13.81 2.69
N LYS A 37 -5.93 -14.75 3.60
CA LYS A 37 -6.68 -14.46 4.84
C LYS A 37 -5.87 -13.50 5.71
N GLN A 38 -6.36 -12.28 5.85
CA GLN A 38 -5.73 -11.26 6.67
C GLN A 38 -6.41 -11.18 8.04
N LYS A 39 -5.65 -10.79 9.07
CA LYS A 39 -6.23 -10.47 10.38
C LYS A 39 -7.08 -9.20 10.24
N LYS A 40 -8.15 -9.10 11.03
CA LYS A 40 -9.15 -8.01 10.96
C LYS A 40 -8.57 -6.60 11.13
N ASP A 41 -7.40 -6.49 11.75
CA ASP A 41 -6.67 -5.26 12.06
C ASP A 41 -5.52 -4.96 11.09
N ARG A 42 -5.40 -5.71 9.99
CA ARG A 42 -4.40 -5.46 8.94
C ARG A 42 -5.05 -4.86 7.71
N TYR A 43 -4.35 -3.87 7.14
CA TYR A 43 -4.75 -3.15 5.93
C TYR A 43 -3.71 -3.44 4.83
N PRO A 44 -3.83 -4.55 4.09
CA PRO A 44 -2.79 -5.02 3.17
C PRO A 44 -2.64 -4.09 1.97
N PHE A 45 -3.70 -3.38 1.57
CA PHE A 45 -3.62 -2.42 0.48
C PHE A 45 -2.69 -1.24 0.75
N VAL A 46 -2.37 -0.94 2.01
CA VAL A 46 -1.50 0.19 2.32
C VAL A 46 -0.14 0.00 1.66
N THR A 47 0.34 -1.25 1.54
CA THR A 47 1.61 -1.55 0.85
C THR A 47 1.52 -1.39 -0.66
N LEU A 48 0.31 -1.41 -1.23
CA LEU A 48 0.10 -1.18 -2.66
C LEU A 48 0.19 0.31 -3.00
N LEU A 49 0.03 1.20 -2.02
CA LEU A 49 -0.15 2.62 -2.28
C LEU A 49 1.07 3.33 -2.89
N ASP A 50 2.25 2.74 -2.80
CA ASP A 50 3.51 3.36 -3.24
C ASP A 50 4.21 2.62 -4.39
N SER A 51 3.56 1.57 -4.92
CA SER A 51 4.25 0.65 -5.83
C SER A 51 3.37 0.00 -6.88
N ASN A 52 2.05 -0.06 -6.66
CA ASN A 52 1.16 -0.87 -7.47
C ASN A 52 -0.13 -0.14 -7.77
N TYR A 53 -0.68 -0.40 -8.94
CA TYR A 53 -2.03 0.03 -9.27
C TYR A 53 -3.03 -0.58 -8.27
N LEU A 54 -3.89 0.27 -7.70
CA LEU A 54 -4.97 -0.15 -6.82
C LEU A 54 -6.33 0.05 -7.52
N PRO A 55 -7.07 -1.04 -7.81
CA PRO A 55 -8.43 -0.94 -8.31
C PRO A 55 -9.37 -0.35 -7.25
N ALA A 56 -10.23 0.61 -7.64
CA ALA A 56 -11.20 1.23 -6.73
C ALA A 56 -12.17 0.23 -6.09
N SER A 57 -12.45 -0.90 -6.76
CA SER A 57 -13.28 -1.99 -6.23
C SER A 57 -12.72 -2.64 -4.96
N TYR A 58 -11.43 -2.48 -4.66
CA TYR A 58 -10.80 -3.07 -3.49
C TYR A 58 -11.08 -2.31 -2.18
N VAL A 59 -11.28 -1.00 -2.26
CA VAL A 59 -11.56 -0.12 -1.11
C VAL A 59 -12.92 0.56 -1.31
N PRO A 60 -14.03 -0.19 -1.23
CA PRO A 60 -15.35 0.36 -1.48
C PRO A 60 -15.65 1.52 -0.51
N GLY A 61 -16.14 2.62 -1.07
CA GLY A 61 -16.42 3.84 -0.32
C GLY A 61 -15.22 4.78 -0.15
N TYR A 62 -14.07 4.44 -0.74
CA TYR A 62 -12.96 5.37 -0.96
C TYR A 62 -12.89 5.74 -2.45
N ASN A 63 -12.50 6.98 -2.73
CA ASN A 63 -12.01 7.35 -4.05
C ASN A 63 -10.56 6.88 -4.16
N VAL A 64 -10.17 6.39 -5.34
CA VAL A 64 -8.81 5.91 -5.60
C VAL A 64 -8.24 6.65 -6.80
N GLU A 65 -7.09 7.28 -6.59
CA GLU A 65 -6.35 8.00 -7.60
C GLU A 65 -5.02 7.28 -7.83
N ASN A 66 -4.80 6.78 -9.04
CA ASN A 66 -3.57 6.11 -9.44
C ASN A 66 -2.79 7.02 -10.39
N ASP A 67 -1.59 7.46 -9.98
CA ASP A 67 -0.68 8.27 -10.79
C ASP A 67 0.51 7.39 -11.24
N ASP A 68 0.64 7.16 -12.54
CA ASP A 68 1.71 6.34 -13.12
C ASP A 68 3.01 7.16 -13.22
N LYS A 69 4.03 6.72 -12.48
CA LYS A 69 5.40 7.22 -12.49
C LYS A 69 6.33 6.18 -13.09
N ARG A 70 6.47 6.16 -14.42
CA ARG A 70 7.51 5.42 -15.18
C ARG A 70 7.83 4.03 -14.59
N GLY A 71 6.78 3.23 -14.37
CA GLY A 71 6.94 1.86 -13.84
C GLY A 71 6.73 1.70 -12.34
N SER A 72 6.28 2.75 -11.65
CA SER A 72 5.68 2.67 -10.31
C SER A 72 4.38 3.46 -10.28
N TYR A 73 3.48 3.13 -9.34
CA TYR A 73 2.27 3.90 -9.11
C TYR A 73 2.38 4.65 -7.78
N THR A 74 2.12 5.94 -7.81
CA THR A 74 1.75 6.69 -6.61
C THR A 74 0.22 6.62 -6.50
N VAL A 75 -0.27 5.91 -5.50
CA VAL A 75 -1.70 5.76 -5.27
C VAL A 75 -2.11 6.52 -4.03
N SER A 76 -3.12 7.35 -4.19
CA SER A 76 -3.81 8.01 -3.08
C SER A 76 -5.23 7.47 -2.98
N ILE A 77 -5.65 7.16 -1.76
CA ILE A 77 -7.06 6.88 -1.47
C ILE A 77 -7.60 7.99 -0.58
N ASN A 78 -8.83 8.43 -0.84
CA ASN A 78 -9.48 9.40 0.02
C ASN A 78 -10.93 9.04 0.30
N LYS A 79 -11.41 9.49 1.45
CA LYS A 79 -12.81 9.36 1.84
C LYS A 79 -13.27 10.66 2.46
N LYS A 80 -14.27 11.25 1.83
CA LYS A 80 -14.98 12.43 2.32
C LYS A 80 -16.12 12.00 3.25
N ARG A 81 -16.58 12.92 4.09
CA ARG A 81 -17.75 12.76 4.95
C ARG A 81 -17.62 11.58 5.93
N ILE A 82 -16.55 11.58 6.71
CA ILE A 82 -16.28 10.58 7.74
C ILE A 82 -17.00 10.91 9.05
N HIS A 83 -16.90 12.16 9.51
CA HIS A 83 -17.53 12.66 10.72
C HIS A 83 -18.39 13.90 10.47
N THR A 84 -18.07 14.73 9.47
CA THR A 84 -18.84 15.94 9.13
C THR A 84 -19.13 15.99 7.63
N GLU A 85 -20.04 16.84 7.16
CA GLU A 85 -20.33 16.97 5.71
C GLU A 85 -19.13 17.45 4.87
N GLN A 86 -18.09 17.96 5.52
CA GLN A 86 -16.96 18.64 4.90
C GLN A 86 -15.62 17.99 5.21
N ASP A 87 -15.55 16.97 6.06
CA ASP A 87 -14.28 16.35 6.40
C ASP A 87 -13.80 15.35 5.34
N ILE A 88 -12.49 15.10 5.38
CA ILE A 88 -11.80 14.18 4.46
C ILE A 88 -10.62 13.52 5.18
N VAL A 89 -10.44 12.23 4.93
CA VAL A 89 -9.18 11.53 5.18
C VAL A 89 -8.57 11.13 3.83
N GLU A 90 -7.28 11.37 3.67
CA GLU A 90 -6.47 10.93 2.54
C GLU A 90 -5.31 10.09 3.05
N LEU A 91 -4.96 9.05 2.29
CA LEU A 91 -3.89 8.13 2.58
C LEU A 91 -3.14 7.81 1.29
N ASN A 92 -1.81 7.87 1.33
CA ASN A 92 -0.93 7.29 0.31
C ASN A 92 0.24 6.55 0.96
N GLY A 93 1.23 6.15 0.15
CA GLY A 93 2.41 5.43 0.62
C GLY A 93 3.24 6.16 1.68
N ALA A 94 3.18 7.50 1.71
CA ALA A 94 4.05 8.33 2.54
C ALA A 94 3.33 9.00 3.72
N HIS A 95 2.03 9.28 3.60
CA HIS A 95 1.32 10.06 4.61
C HIS A 95 -0.15 9.68 4.73
N ILE A 96 -0.66 9.95 5.94
CA ILE A 96 -2.08 9.98 6.24
C ILE A 96 -2.42 11.42 6.61
N ARG A 97 -3.47 11.98 6.01
CA ARG A 97 -3.95 13.34 6.26
C ARG A 97 -5.41 13.32 6.66
N TYR A 98 -5.76 14.22 7.58
CA TYR A 98 -7.15 14.49 7.94
C TYR A 98 -7.38 16.00 7.91
N SER A 99 -8.49 16.42 7.30
CA SER A 99 -8.99 17.79 7.41
C SER A 99 -10.48 17.78 7.71
N LYS A 100 -10.93 18.79 8.45
CA LYS A 100 -12.35 19.04 8.73
C LYS A 100 -13.07 19.77 7.59
N ASP A 101 -12.31 20.30 6.64
CA ASP A 101 -12.82 20.96 5.44
C ASP A 101 -11.96 20.59 4.23
N TYR A 102 -12.54 19.86 3.27
CA TYR A 102 -11.86 19.49 2.03
C TYR A 102 -11.78 20.64 1.01
N ASN A 103 -12.42 21.79 1.28
CA ASN A 103 -12.29 23.00 0.47
C ASN A 103 -11.19 23.95 0.99
N ASP A 104 -10.55 23.64 2.12
CA ASP A 104 -9.44 24.45 2.63
C ASP A 104 -8.30 24.47 1.61
N PRO A 105 -7.91 25.64 1.05
CA PRO A 105 -6.79 25.72 0.12
C PRO A 105 -5.45 25.34 0.77
N ASN A 106 -5.35 25.40 2.09
CA ASN A 106 -4.18 24.96 2.85
C ASN A 106 -4.23 23.47 3.20
N TYR A 107 -5.23 22.72 2.71
CA TYR A 107 -5.40 21.29 2.96
C TYR A 107 -4.12 20.48 2.72
N TYR A 108 -3.41 20.75 1.62
CA TYR A 108 -2.16 20.06 1.28
C TYR A 108 -0.94 20.55 2.05
N LEU A 109 -1.04 21.69 2.75
CA LEU A 109 0.02 22.32 3.52
C LEU A 109 -0.10 22.01 5.02
N ASN A 110 -1.32 21.74 5.50
CA ASN A 110 -1.61 21.55 6.91
C ASN A 110 -1.53 20.07 7.31
N ASN A 111 -0.46 19.77 8.07
CA ASN A 111 -0.30 18.64 8.98
C ASN A 111 -0.25 17.22 8.38
N LEU A 112 0.96 16.65 8.43
CA LEU A 112 1.18 15.22 8.72
C LEU A 112 0.39 14.90 10.00
N ALA A 113 -0.81 14.35 9.87
CA ALA A 113 -1.58 13.98 11.04
C ALA A 113 -0.87 12.81 11.73
N SER A 114 -0.39 13.03 12.97
CA SER A 114 0.05 11.95 13.84
C SER A 114 -1.19 11.20 14.33
N PHE A 115 -1.51 10.06 13.69
CA PHE A 115 -2.61 9.22 14.14
C PHE A 115 -2.15 8.36 15.32
N SER A 116 -2.73 8.60 16.50
CA SER A 116 -2.68 7.66 17.62
C SER A 116 -3.88 6.74 17.55
N PHE A 117 -3.66 5.50 17.10
CA PHE A 117 -4.70 4.48 17.10
C PHE A 117 -4.91 3.96 18.53
N PHE A 118 -5.95 4.45 19.22
CA PHE A 118 -6.36 3.86 20.48
C PHE A 118 -7.14 2.58 20.21
N ARG A 119 -6.53 1.43 20.55
CA ARG A 119 -7.23 0.15 20.60
C ARG A 119 -8.25 0.21 21.74
N LYS A 120 -9.52 0.43 21.40
CA LYS A 120 -10.62 0.28 22.36
C LYS A 120 -10.80 -1.22 22.60
N TRP A 121 -10.28 -1.71 23.73
CA TRP A 121 -10.65 -3.02 24.24
C TRP A 121 -12.12 -2.92 24.68
N GLY A 122 -13.00 -3.60 23.94
CA GLY A 122 -14.39 -3.78 24.34
C GLY A 122 -14.48 -4.90 25.37
N ASN A 123 -15.35 -4.68 26.37
CA ASN A 123 -15.71 -5.54 27.51
C ASN A 123 -15.75 -7.04 27.23
#